data_AF-A0A845S678-F1
#
_entry.id   AF-A0A845S678-F1
#
_cell.length_a   1.000
_cell.length_b   1.000
_cell.length_c   1.000
_cell.angle_alpha   90.00
_cell.angle_beta   90.00
_cell.angle_gamma   90.00
#
_symmetry.space_group_name_H-M   'P 1'
#
loop_
_entity.id
_entity.type
_entity.pdbx_description
1 polymer ?
#
loop_
_entity_poly.entity_id
_entity_poly.type
_entity_poly.pdbx_seq_one_letter_code
_entity_poly.pdbx_strand_id
1 'polypeptide(L)'
;MKNPFILITGAIILLFILGTKAFWSILVLTISIYLLIFISNYLKKFETGDQDQTSKDFWKYSYDIRKFKKSIWEPKESSKITNKKNFKDRLVNCYWTLVIIIFFFSCYLFTGIGDLILG
;
A
#
# COMPACT_ATOMS: atom_id res chain seq x y z
N MET A 1 5.71 -36.80 -38.72
CA MET A 1 4.55 -36.59 -37.81
C MET A 1 5.08 -35.92 -36.56
N LYS A 2 4.64 -34.70 -36.22
CA LYS A 2 5.07 -34.03 -34.96
C LYS A 2 4.63 -34.91 -33.79
N ASN A 3 5.57 -35.31 -32.93
CA ASN A 3 5.33 -36.23 -31.83
C ASN A 3 4.28 -35.60 -30.87
N PRO A 4 3.10 -36.22 -30.67
CA PRO A 4 2.02 -35.63 -29.87
C PRO A 4 2.46 -35.31 -28.43
N PHE A 5 3.42 -36.08 -27.89
CA PHE A 5 4.00 -35.83 -26.58
C PHE A 5 4.69 -34.48 -26.45
N ILE A 6 5.37 -34.00 -27.52
CA ILE A 6 6.07 -32.71 -27.53
C ILE A 6 5.08 -31.54 -27.58
N LEU A 7 3.95 -31.74 -28.27
CA LEU A 7 2.86 -30.75 -28.33
C LEU A 7 2.15 -30.61 -26.98
N ILE A 8 1.89 -31.75 -26.31
CA ILE A 8 1.25 -31.78 -24.99
C ILE A 8 2.17 -31.16 -23.92
N THR A 9 3.45 -31.54 -23.89
CA THR A 9 4.41 -30.93 -22.95
C THR A 9 4.64 -29.44 -23.22
N GLY A 10 4.70 -29.03 -24.49
CA GLY A 10 4.77 -27.62 -24.87
C GLY A 10 3.56 -26.81 -24.38
N ALA A 11 2.34 -27.34 -24.55
CA ALA A 11 1.12 -26.70 -24.09
C ALA A 11 1.04 -26.59 -22.55
N ILE A 12 1.51 -27.61 -21.82
CA ILE A 12 1.57 -27.59 -20.35
C ILE A 12 2.55 -26.52 -19.86
N ILE A 13 3.73 -26.42 -20.49
CA ILE A 13 4.74 -25.40 -20.16
C ILE A 13 4.21 -24.00 -20.49
N LEU A 14 3.51 -23.84 -21.62
CA LEU A 14 2.91 -22.55 -22.01
C LEU A 14 1.78 -22.13 -21.06
N LEU A 15 0.92 -23.06 -20.64
CA LEU A 15 -0.09 -22.85 -19.60
C LEU A 15 0.54 -22.52 -18.24
N PHE A 16 1.68 -23.12 -17.91
CA PHE A 16 2.42 -22.83 -16.68
C PHE A 16 3.07 -21.43 -16.72
N ILE A 17 3.55 -20.98 -17.88
CA ILE A 17 4.12 -19.64 -18.11
C ILE A 17 3.02 -18.55 -18.15
N LEU A 18 1.87 -18.86 -18.75
CA LEU A 18 0.71 -17.96 -18.79
C LEU A 18 0.08 -17.86 -17.38
N GLY A 19 -0.06 -19.00 -16.71
CA GLY A 19 -0.53 -19.10 -15.34
C GLY A 19 0.41 -18.47 -14.31
N THR A 20 1.73 -18.46 -14.53
CA THR A 20 2.68 -17.84 -13.60
C THR A 20 2.45 -16.34 -13.49
N LYS A 21 2.16 -15.62 -14.59
CA LYS A 21 1.88 -14.17 -14.51
C LYS A 21 0.69 -13.87 -13.60
N ALA A 22 -0.42 -14.58 -13.78
CA ALA A 22 -1.61 -14.44 -12.94
C ALA A 22 -1.32 -14.87 -11.48
N PHE A 23 -0.61 -15.99 -11.30
CA PHE A 23 -0.25 -16.52 -10.00
C PHE A 23 0.61 -15.54 -9.18
N TRP A 24 1.68 -14.98 -9.77
CA TRP A 24 2.52 -13.98 -9.12
C TRP A 24 1.73 -12.75 -8.72
N SER A 25 0.78 -12.33 -9.55
CA SER A 25 -0.08 -11.17 -9.28
C SER A 25 -1.01 -11.42 -8.10
N ILE A 26 -1.64 -12.59 -8.06
CA ILE A 26 -2.50 -13.00 -6.94
C ILE A 26 -1.69 -13.02 -5.63
N LEU A 27 -0.50 -13.62 -5.65
CA LEU A 27 0.37 -13.70 -4.48
C LEU A 27 0.74 -12.30 -3.95
N VAL A 28 1.18 -11.39 -4.83
CA VAL A 28 1.52 -10.01 -4.45
C VAL A 28 0.29 -9.25 -3.93
N LEU A 29 -0.88 -9.44 -4.54
CA LEU A 29 -2.12 -8.82 -4.11
C LEU A 29 -2.54 -9.30 -2.72
N THR A 30 -2.48 -10.60 -2.44
CA THR A 30 -2.82 -11.15 -1.12
C THR A 30 -1.93 -10.57 -0.03
N ILE A 31 -0.61 -10.52 -0.25
CA ILE A 31 0.34 -9.93 0.70
C ILE A 31 0.05 -8.43 0.89
N SER A 32 -0.17 -7.70 -0.21
CA SER A 32 -0.41 -6.25 -0.16
C SER A 32 -1.70 -5.91 0.59
N ILE A 33 -2.77 -6.67 0.39
CA ILE A 33 -4.04 -6.49 1.11
C ILE A 33 -3.86 -6.79 2.60
N TYR A 34 -3.16 -7.86 2.95
CA TYR A 34 -2.86 -8.18 4.35
C TYR A 34 -2.08 -7.05 5.03
N LEU A 35 -1.03 -6.54 4.37
CA LEU A 35 -0.25 -5.40 4.86
C LEU A 35 -1.11 -4.13 4.96
N LEU A 36 -2.01 -3.89 4.01
CA LEU A 36 -2.91 -2.73 4.03
C LEU A 36 -3.84 -2.77 5.26
N ILE A 37 -4.42 -3.93 5.56
CA ILE A 37 -5.26 -4.14 6.75
C ILE A 37 -4.45 -3.92 8.02
N PHE A 38 -3.25 -4.50 8.08
CA PHE A 38 -2.33 -4.34 9.20
C PHE A 38 -2.00 -2.86 9.45
N ILE A 39 -1.58 -2.13 8.42
CA ILE A 39 -1.25 -0.71 8.51
C ILE A 39 -2.48 0.12 8.87
N SER A 40 -3.65 -0.17 8.30
CA SER A 40 -4.90 0.52 8.63
C SER A 40 -5.26 0.37 10.11
N ASN A 41 -5.16 -0.85 10.63
CA ASN A 41 -5.44 -1.12 12.04
C ASN A 41 -4.40 -0.49 12.96
N TYR A 42 -3.14 -0.49 12.54
CA TYR A 42 -2.07 0.18 13.27
C TYR A 42 -2.28 1.70 13.30
N LEU A 43 -2.63 2.33 12.17
CA LEU A 43 -2.92 3.76 12.08
C LEU A 43 -4.11 4.16 12.96
N LYS A 44 -5.18 3.35 12.99
CA LYS A 44 -6.34 3.57 13.85
C LYS A 44 -5.98 3.55 15.33
N LYS A 45 -5.05 2.68 15.73
CA LYS A 45 -4.56 2.55 17.10
C LYS A 45 -3.38 3.48 17.41
N PHE A 46 -2.88 4.24 16.43
CA PHE A 46 -1.71 5.07 16.60
C PHE A 46 -2.08 6.35 17.38
N GLU A 47 -2.02 6.25 18.70
CA GLU A 47 -2.12 7.40 19.59
C GLU A 47 -0.78 8.14 19.58
N THR A 48 -0.79 9.41 19.17
CA THR A 48 0.45 10.22 19.09
C THR A 48 0.99 10.59 20.49
N GLY A 49 0.27 10.22 21.55
CA GLY A 49 0.70 10.32 22.94
C GLY A 49 0.31 11.63 23.63
N ASP A 50 -0.57 12.42 23.04
CA ASP A 50 -1.25 13.49 23.77
C ASP A 50 -2.52 12.89 24.40
N GLN A 51 -2.54 12.80 25.73
CA GLN A 51 -3.73 12.37 26.50
C GLN A 51 -4.90 13.36 26.33
N ASP A 52 -4.63 14.56 25.81
CA ASP A 52 -5.58 15.64 25.56
C ASP A 52 -5.94 15.82 24.08
N GLN A 53 -5.85 14.79 23.23
CA GLN A 53 -6.33 14.88 21.84
C GLN A 53 -7.86 14.98 21.79
N THR A 54 -8.37 16.16 22.13
CA THR A 54 -9.75 16.56 21.89
C THR A 54 -9.88 16.83 20.39
N SER A 55 -11.04 16.56 19.80
CA SER A 55 -11.36 16.88 18.38
C SER A 55 -11.06 18.33 17.98
N LYS A 56 -10.92 19.22 18.97
CA LYS A 56 -10.54 20.62 18.87
C LYS A 56 -9.06 20.88 18.59
N ASP A 57 -8.15 19.90 18.68
CA ASP A 57 -6.71 20.06 18.45
C ASP A 57 -6.24 19.49 17.11
N PHE A 58 -7.15 18.97 16.27
CA PHE A 58 -6.82 18.42 14.96
C PHE A 58 -6.04 19.41 14.08
N TRP A 59 -6.36 20.70 14.19
CA TRP A 59 -5.70 21.80 13.46
C TRP A 59 -4.24 22.04 13.88
N LYS A 60 -3.80 21.61 15.08
CA LYS A 60 -2.37 21.70 15.49
C LYS A 60 -1.47 20.73 14.72
N TYR A 61 -2.06 19.69 14.13
CA TYR A 61 -1.34 18.66 13.38
C TYR A 61 -1.57 18.76 11.88
N SER A 62 -2.55 19.52 11.44
CA SER A 62 -2.70 19.89 10.04
C SER A 62 -1.75 21.05 9.77
N TYR A 63 -0.83 20.90 8.81
CA TYR A 63 0.04 21.98 8.32
C TYR A 63 -0.73 23.10 7.59
N ASP A 64 -2.00 23.32 7.92
CA ASP A 64 -2.89 24.33 7.33
C ASP A 64 -2.98 25.60 8.20
N ILE A 65 -1.90 25.91 8.90
CA ILE A 65 -1.78 27.19 9.60
C ILE A 65 -1.47 28.23 8.54
N ARG A 66 -2.53 28.84 7.99
CA ARG A 66 -2.47 30.09 7.22
C ARG A 66 -1.54 31.09 7.89
N LYS A 67 -0.28 31.17 7.46
CA LYS A 67 0.76 32.19 7.75
C LYS A 67 0.59 33.00 9.05
N PHE A 68 0.14 32.39 10.15
CA PHE A 68 0.13 33.05 11.43
C PHE A 68 1.58 33.09 11.85
N LYS A 69 2.07 34.33 11.97
CA LYS A 69 3.43 34.72 12.33
C LYS A 69 4.06 33.63 13.20
N LYS A 70 5.03 32.91 12.62
CA LYS A 70 5.77 31.75 13.17
C LYS A 70 6.44 32.01 14.55
N SER A 71 6.29 33.21 15.10
CA SER A 71 7.05 33.73 16.24
C SER A 71 6.31 33.71 17.59
N ILE A 72 5.00 33.39 17.66
CA ILE A 72 4.24 33.49 18.92
C ILE A 72 4.09 32.13 19.63
N TRP A 73 4.20 31.04 18.89
CA TRP A 73 4.06 29.69 19.41
C TRP A 73 4.98 28.77 18.62
N GLU A 74 6.26 28.75 18.98
CA GLU A 74 7.07 27.56 18.77
C GLU A 74 6.78 26.66 19.97
N PRO A 75 5.87 25.66 19.88
CA PRO A 75 5.90 24.63 20.90
C PRO A 75 7.33 24.09 20.85
N LYS A 76 8.03 24.10 21.98
CA LYS A 76 9.22 23.26 22.16
C LYS A 76 8.73 21.80 22.08
N GLU A 77 8.35 21.37 20.88
CA GLU A 77 8.02 19.98 20.63
C GLU A 77 9.29 19.23 20.95
N SER A 78 9.24 18.42 22.01
CA SER A 78 10.34 17.53 22.30
C SER A 78 10.63 16.71 21.04
N SER A 79 11.91 16.44 20.75
CA SER A 79 12.32 15.64 19.59
C SER A 79 11.54 14.32 19.46
N LYS A 80 11.02 13.80 20.58
CA LYS A 80 10.12 12.64 20.65
C LYS A 80 8.80 12.84 19.91
N ILE A 81 8.14 14.00 20.04
CA ILE A 81 6.86 14.31 19.39
C ILE A 81 7.05 14.47 17.88
N THR A 82 8.08 15.21 17.47
CA THR A 82 8.44 15.38 16.06
C THR A 82 8.75 14.03 15.39
N ASN A 83 9.50 13.16 16.07
CA ASN A 83 9.80 11.82 15.57
C ASN A 83 8.53 10.95 15.43
N LYS A 84 7.58 11.05 16.35
CA LYS A 84 6.28 10.35 16.23
C LYS A 84 5.45 10.85 15.05
N LYS A 85 5.40 12.16 14.80
CA LYS A 85 4.71 12.73 13.63
C LYS A 85 5.35 12.25 12.33
N ASN A 86 6.68 12.36 12.21
CA ASN A 86 7.42 11.88 11.04
C ASN A 86 7.20 10.38 10.79
N PHE A 87 7.11 9.57 11.85
CA PHE A 87 6.80 8.15 11.73
C PHE A 87 5.38 7.92 11.21
N LYS A 88 4.39 8.64 11.75
CA LYS A 88 3.00 8.57 11.26
C LYS A 88 2.90 8.98 9.79
N ASP A 89 3.57 10.05 9.38
CA ASP A 89 3.57 10.52 7.99
C ASP A 89 4.20 9.49 7.04
N ARG A 90 5.31 8.87 7.44
CA ARG A 90 5.92 7.75 6.69
C ARG A 90 4.97 6.56 6.59
N LEU A 91 4.21 6.28 7.65
CA LEU A 91 3.24 5.19 7.68
C LEU A 91 2.05 5.46 6.74
N VAL A 92 1.55 6.69 6.72
CA VAL A 92 0.52 7.16 5.76
C VAL A 92 1.04 7.06 4.32
N ASN A 93 2.30 7.45 4.08
CA ASN A 93 2.91 7.31 2.77
C ASN A 93 3.04 5.84 2.34
N CYS A 94 3.39 4.95 3.27
CA CYS A 94 3.42 3.50 3.04
C CYS A 94 2.03 2.95 2.70
N TYR A 95 0.99 3.41 3.41
CA TYR A 95 -0.40 3.07 3.09
C TYR A 95 -0.78 3.44 1.65
N TRP A 96 -0.51 4.68 1.23
CA TRP A 96 -0.79 5.12 -0.14
C TRP A 96 0.03 4.36 -1.18
N THR A 97 1.28 4.04 -0.87
CA THR A 97 2.13 3.22 -1.73
C THR A 97 1.53 1.83 -1.94
N LEU A 98 1.03 1.18 -0.88
CA LEU A 98 0.33 -0.10 -0.99
C LEU A 98 -0.94 -0.01 -1.84
N VAL A 99 -1.72 1.07 -1.72
CA VAL A 99 -2.92 1.28 -2.56
C VAL A 99 -2.54 1.34 -4.05
N ILE A 100 -1.46 2.05 -4.38
CA ILE A 100 -0.96 2.14 -5.77
C ILE A 100 -0.47 0.77 -6.27
N ILE A 101 0.25 0.01 -5.43
CA ILE A 101 0.70 -1.35 -5.76
C ILE A 101 -0.51 -2.26 -6.04
N ILE A 102 -1.52 -2.24 -5.17
CA ILE A 102 -2.75 -3.03 -5.36
C ILE A 102 -3.44 -2.66 -6.67
N PHE A 103 -3.55 -1.37 -6.97
CA PHE A 103 -4.14 -0.91 -8.23
C PHE A 103 -3.37 -1.44 -9.44
N PHE A 104 -2.05 -1.29 -9.45
CA PHE A 104 -1.20 -1.73 -10.56
C PHE A 104 -1.25 -3.25 -10.78
N PHE A 105 -1.13 -4.03 -9.71
CA PHE A 105 -1.19 -5.50 -9.80
C PHE A 105 -2.59 -6.01 -10.12
N SER A 106 -3.65 -5.29 -9.74
CA SER A 106 -5.01 -5.60 -10.19
C SER A 106 -5.14 -5.44 -11.70
N CYS A 107 -4.65 -4.32 -12.27
CA CYS A 107 -4.63 -4.12 -13.72
C CYS A 107 -3.82 -5.21 -14.44
N TYR A 108 -2.64 -5.55 -13.90
CA TYR A 108 -1.78 -6.59 -14.46
C TYR A 108 -2.43 -8.00 -14.39
N LEU A 109 -3.19 -8.28 -13.33
CA LEU A 109 -4.00 -9.50 -13.23
C LEU A 109 -5.11 -9.52 -14.27
N PHE A 110 -5.82 -8.41 -14.49
CA PHE A 110 -6.82 -8.31 -15.56
C PHE A 110 -6.23 -8.56 -16.94
N THR A 111 -5.04 -8.02 -17.24
CA THR A 111 -4.36 -8.32 -18.51
C THR A 111 -3.96 -9.78 -18.62
N GLY A 112 -3.46 -10.39 -17.53
CA GLY A 112 -3.09 -11.81 -17.53
C GLY A 112 -4.29 -12.74 -17.73
N ILE A 113 -5.46 -12.40 -17.19
CA ILE A 113 -6.70 -13.14 -17.43
C ILE A 113 -7.22 -12.88 -18.85
N GLY A 114 -7.15 -11.64 -19.34
CA GLY A 114 -7.53 -11.29 -20.70
C GLY A 114 -6.75 -12.10 -21.74
N ASP A 115 -5.42 -12.20 -21.57
CA ASP A 115 -4.55 -13.04 -22.41
C ASP A 115 -4.94 -14.53 -22.36
N LEU A 116 -5.46 -15.03 -21.23
CA LEU A 116 -5.86 -16.42 -21.07
C LEU A 116 -7.25 -16.72 -21.66
N ILE A 117 -8.13 -15.72 -21.79
CA ILE A 117 -9.47 -15.86 -22.36
C ILE A 117 -9.48 -15.60 -23.87
N LEU A 118 -8.68 -14.63 -24.34
CA LEU A 118 -8.68 -14.15 -25.73
C LEU A 118 -7.53 -14.68 -26.58
N GLY A 119 -6.49 -15.26 -25.98
CA GLY A 119 -5.35 -15.89 -26.65
C GLY A 119 -5.50 -17.41 -26.77
#